data_AF-A0A972ES12-F1
#
_entry.id   AF-A0A972ES12-F1
#
_cell.length_a   1.000
_cell.length_b   1.000
_cell.length_c   1.000
_cell.angle_alpha   90.00
_cell.angle_beta   90.00
_cell.angle_gamma   90.00
#
_symmetry.space_group_name_H-M   'P 1'
#
loop_
_entity.id
_entity.type
_entity.pdbx_description
1 polymer ?
#
loop_
_entity_poly.entity_id
_entity_poly.type
_entity_poly.pdbx_seq_one_letter_code
_entity_poly.pdbx_strand_id
1 'polypeptide(L)' 'MSKMNSWMMGAILGGFLGSALVLLYTPAKGSELKGKLQETVQKIRDEVRQAGEEKRAELEAQLDALRSGE' A
#
# COMPACT_ATOMS: atom_id res chain seq x y z
N MET A 1 35.79 -4.63 27.65
CA MET A 1 34.40 -5.11 27.91
C MET A 1 33.45 -4.00 28.36
N SER A 2 33.85 -3.01 29.16
CA SER A 2 32.95 -1.96 29.69
C SER A 2 32.34 -1.01 28.64
N LYS A 3 33.08 -0.61 27.59
CA LYS A 3 32.57 0.30 26.54
C LYS A 3 31.45 -0.30 25.70
N MET A 4 31.54 -1.59 25.39
CA MET A 4 30.49 -2.30 24.65
C MET A 4 29.20 -2.38 25.47
N ASN A 5 29.33 -2.55 26.80
CA ASN A 5 28.19 -2.58 27.70
C ASN A 5 27.49 -1.21 27.81
N SER A 6 28.25 -0.10 27.88
CA SER A 6 27.64 1.24 27.90
C SER A 6 26.97 1.60 26.57
N TRP A 7 27.55 1.17 25.44
CA TRP A 7 26.94 1.37 24.12
C TRP A 7 25.64 0.57 23.98
N MET A 8 25.63 -0.69 24.40
CA MET A 8 24.44 -1.54 24.39
C MET A 8 23.34 -0.99 25.30
N MET A 9 23.69 -0.46 26.47
CA MET A 9 22.73 0.20 27.36
C MET A 9 22.13 1.46 26.73
N GLY A 10 22.95 2.25 26.03
CA GLY A 10 22.48 3.39 25.25
C GLY A 10 21.56 2.99 24.10
N ALA A 11 21.86 1.90 23.39
CA ALA A 11 21.01 1.38 22.32
C ALA A 11 19.65 0.87 22.83
N ILE A 12 19.63 0.21 24.00
CA ILE A 12 18.38 -0.25 24.63
C ILE A 12 17.53 0.95 25.07
N LEU A 13 18.12 1.93 25.77
CA LEU A 13 17.42 3.14 26.19
C LEU A 13 16.91 3.94 24.98
N GLY A 14 17.77 4.14 23.98
CA GLY A 14 17.41 4.83 22.74
C GLY A 14 16.32 4.11 21.96
N GLY A 15 16.36 2.78 21.87
CA GLY A 15 15.33 1.96 21.26
C GLY A 15 14.00 2.06 22.00
N PHE A 16 14.03 2.05 23.33
CA PHE A 16 12.84 2.20 24.16
C PHE A 16 12.20 3.58 23.99
N LEU A 17 12.97 4.66 24.17
CA LEU A 17 12.53 6.04 23.97
C LEU A 17 12.04 6.28 22.53
N GLY A 18 12.76 5.76 21.54
CA GLY A 18 12.36 5.83 20.13
C GLY A 18 11.04 5.11 19.86
N SER A 19 10.85 3.91 20.40
CA SER A 19 9.60 3.15 20.26
C SER A 19 8.41 3.86 20.92
N ALA A 20 8.63 4.45 22.10
CA ALA A 20 7.60 5.21 22.81
C ALA A 20 7.19 6.46 22.03
N LEU A 21 8.16 7.19 21.45
CA LEU A 21 7.88 8.34 20.59
C LEU A 21 7.13 7.93 19.32
N VAL A 22 7.54 6.84 18.67
CA VAL A 22 6.81 6.30 17.51
C VAL A 22 5.37 5.98 17.91
N LEU A 23 5.13 5.26 19.01
CA LEU A 23 3.77 4.93 19.43
C LEU A 23 2.94 6.17 19.81
N LEU A 24 3.56 7.19 20.40
CA LEU A 24 2.88 8.44 20.78
C LEU A 24 2.55 9.32 19.57
N TYR A 25 3.45 9.39 18.60
CA TYR A 25 3.30 10.21 17.39
C TYR A 25 2.65 9.47 16.23
N THR A 26 2.52 8.14 16.27
CA THR A 26 1.91 7.39 15.17
C THR A 26 0.46 7.84 15.06
N PRO A 27 0.08 8.51 13.95
CA PRO A 27 -1.18 9.23 13.86
C PRO A 27 -2.40 8.31 13.67
N ALA A 28 -2.19 7.00 13.51
CA ALA A 28 -3.27 6.06 13.23
C ALA A 28 -3.06 4.72 13.94
N LYS A 29 -4.15 4.15 14.46
CA LYS A 29 -4.14 2.77 14.95
C LYS A 29 -3.86 1.84 13.76
N GLY A 30 -3.06 0.79 13.96
CA GLY A 30 -2.71 -0.15 12.87
C GLY A 30 -3.93 -0.75 12.14
N SER A 31 -5.08 -0.86 12.83
CA SER A 31 -6.35 -1.27 12.23
C SER A 31 -6.91 -0.27 11.21
N GLU A 32 -6.76 1.02 11.46
CA GLU A 32 -7.21 2.07 10.55
C GLU A 32 -6.33 2.14 9.30
N LEU A 33 -5.01 2.01 9.46
CA LEU A 33 -4.08 1.92 8.34
C LEU A 33 -4.37 0.69 7.48
N LYS A 34 -4.63 -0.46 8.11
CA LYS A 34 -5.02 -1.69 7.40
C LYS A 34 -6.34 -1.49 6.66
N GLY A 35 -7.33 -0.84 7.27
CA GLY A 35 -8.60 -0.52 6.64
C GLY A 35 -8.42 0.36 5.40
N LYS A 36 -7.70 1.48 5.53
CA LYS A 36 -7.39 2.38 4.40
C LYS A 36 -6.64 1.68 3.29
N LEU A 37 -5.70 0.80 3.63
CA LEU A 37 -4.95 0.03 2.64
C LEU A 37 -5.84 -0.96 1.90
N GLN A 38 -6.71 -1.68 2.61
CA GLN A 38 -7.68 -2.60 2.00
C GLN A 38 -8.64 -1.86 1.07
N GLU A 39 -9.18 -0.72 1.51
CA GLU A 39 -10.06 0.13 0.71
C GLU A 39 -9.36 0.64 -0.56
N THR A 40 -8.12 1.13 -0.42
CA THR A 40 -7.32 1.61 -1.56
C THR A 40 -7.05 0.49 -2.56
N VAL A 41 -6.66 -0.70 -2.09
CA VAL A 41 -6.40 -1.86 -2.97
C VAL A 41 -7.68 -2.31 -3.67
N GLN A 42 -8.81 -2.32 -2.96
CA GLN A 42 -10.09 -2.69 -3.55
C GLN A 42 -10.49 -1.70 -4.64
N LYS A 43 -10.38 -0.40 -4.37
CA LYS A 43 -10.65 0.66 -5.35
C LYS A 43 -9.81 0.52 -6.61
N ILE A 44 -8.49 0.33 -6.46
CA ILE A 44 -7.58 0.12 -7.60
C ILE A 44 -7.98 -1.11 -8.40
N ARG A 45 -8.35 -2.21 -7.73
CA ARG A 45 -8.77 -3.44 -8.41
C ARG A 45 -10.02 -3.22 -9.24
N ASP A 46 -11.00 -2.50 -8.69
CA ASP A 46 -12.26 -2.23 -9.36
C ASP A 46 -12.05 -1.29 -10.56
N GLU A 47 -11.23 -0.25 -10.40
CA GLU A 47 -10.84 0.65 -11.49
C GLU A 47 -10.13 -0.09 -12.63
N VAL A 48 -9.16 -0.96 -12.32
CA VAL A 48 -8.45 -1.75 -13.33
C VAL A 48 -9.39 -2.71 -14.05
N ARG A 49 -10.31 -3.34 -13.33
CA ARG A 49 -11.30 -4.23 -13.93
C ARG A 49 -12.21 -3.47 -14.89
N GLN A 50 -12.75 -2.34 -14.46
CA GLN A 50 -13.62 -1.51 -15.28
C GLN A 50 -12.90 -1.01 -16.53
N ALA A 51 -11.69 -0.47 -16.38
CA ALA A 51 -10.88 -0.04 -17.53
C ALA A 51 -10.57 -1.19 -18.49
N GLY A 52 -10.33 -2.40 -17.96
CA GLY A 52 -10.14 -3.60 -18.77
C GLY A 52 -11.39 -4.03 -19.54
N GLU A 53 -12.56 -3.99 -18.91
CA GLU A 53 -13.85 -4.30 -19.54
C GLU A 53 -14.19 -3.27 -20.63
N GLU A 54 -13.99 -1.98 -20.36
CA GLU A 54 -14.20 -0.89 -21.33
C GLU A 54 -13.27 -1.03 -22.55
N LYS A 55 -11.98 -1.28 -22.31
CA LYS A 55 -11.01 -1.49 -23.41
C LYS A 55 -11.28 -2.74 -24.22
N ARG A 56 -11.78 -3.81 -23.59
CA ARG A 56 -12.21 -5.02 -24.30
C ARG A 56 -13.39 -4.73 -25.22
N ALA A 57 -14.42 -4.05 -24.73
CA ALA A 57 -15.57 -3.68 -25.54
C ALA A 57 -15.17 -2.79 -26.72
N GLU A 58 -14.28 -1.82 -26.49
CA GLU A 58 -13.75 -0.95 -27.55
C GLU A 58 -12.98 -1.74 -28.63
N LEU A 59 -12.14 -2.70 -28.23
CA LEU A 59 -11.37 -3.54 -29.15
C LEU A 59 -12.25 -4.55 -29.90
N GLU A 60 -13.28 -5.10 -29.27
CA GLU A 60 -14.26 -5.97 -29.91
C GLU A 60 -15.03 -5.21 -31.01
N ALA A 61 -15.48 -3.99 -30.72
CA ALA A 61 -16.12 -3.13 -31.72
C ALA A 61 -15.18 -2.81 -32.90
N GLN A 62 -13.90 -2.53 -32.64
CA GLN A 62 -12.91 -2.31 -33.70
C GLN A 62 -12.65 -3.58 -34.52
N LEU A 63 -12.59 -4.75 -33.88
CA LEU A 63 -12.41 -6.03 -34.57
C LEU A 63 -13.58 -6.36 -35.49
N ASP A 64 -14.81 -6.10 -35.05
CA ASP A 64 -16.00 -6.32 -35.86
C ASP A 64 -16.06 -5.36 -37.06
N ALA A 65 -15.70 -4.09 -36.87
CA ALA A 65 -15.58 -3.13 -37.97
C ALA A 65 -14.56 -3.57 -39.03
N LEU A 66 -13.38 -4.06 -38.60
CA LEU A 66 -12.35 -4.60 -39.51
C LEU A 66 -12.81 -5.89 -40.21
N ARG A 67 -13.63 -6.71 -39.56
CA ARG A 67 -14.17 -7.96 -40.12
C ARG A 67 -15.31 -7.73 -41.11
N SER A 68 -16.10 -6.66 -40.95
CA SER A 68 -17.19 -6.31 -41.87
C SER A 68 -16.71 -5.77 -43.22
N GLY A 69 -15.41 -5.47 -43.37
CA GLY A 69 -14.80 -5.17 -44.67
C GLY A 69 -15.17 -3.80 -45.26
N GLU A 70 -15.28 -2.77 -44.42
CA GLU A 70 -15.13 -1.37 -44.86
C GLU A 70 -13.66 -0.93 -44.87
#